data_AF-A0A0C9WLN8-F1
#
_entry.id   AF-A0A0C9WLN8-F1
#
_cell.length_a   1.000
_cell.length_b   1.000
_cell.length_c   1.000
_cell.angle_alpha   90.00
_cell.angle_beta   90.00
_cell.angle_gamma   90.00
#
_symmetry.space_group_name_H-M   'P 1'
#
loop_
_entity.id
_entity.type
_entity.pdbx_description
1 polymer ?
#
loop_
_entity_poly.entity_id
_entity_poly.type
_entity_poly.pdbx_seq_one_letter_code
_entity_poly.pdbx_strand_id
1 'polypeptide(L)'
;MYNFHASASAYAEFWNNTYGIATIFISRAQVWQAFVQESICTIAGESQFDLELGDGLNIKDVTTEAFQNLGENGIIRAADKHSCSECTHVFKRSGGTSSKFIDASSEENKYVKMVVLDGIVMGPTHCAFDNCLNDLSNSRGGSLCDQHHVSLASYCLVRNCDNRRVDGTSACQDHQREWNTFRKFSQHNIRSGIHQMLQRPAESYAWQPTSRGPNTQRHDDPASDPPLPPNYFTPSRYYCVETICAPCGVIIAWTKFARSESTTNILNFLGSVYPDEESRPDYICIDKACQVLATAVTNGSWETWKRTSRFIVDSYHYNNHRVQDYLC
;
A
#
# COMPACT_ATOMS: atom_id res chain seq x y z
N MET A 1 18.79 4.76 -25.32
CA MET A 1 18.37 3.88 -24.21
C MET A 1 16.84 3.82 -24.28
N TYR A 2 16.28 2.72 -24.78
CA TYR A 2 14.82 2.58 -24.90
C TYR A 2 14.26 2.37 -23.49
N ASN A 3 13.53 3.37 -22.97
CA ASN A 3 12.77 3.21 -21.75
C ASN A 3 11.55 2.35 -22.06
N PHE A 4 11.71 1.03 -21.90
CA PHE A 4 10.60 0.09 -21.97
C PHE A 4 9.70 0.38 -20.76
N HIS A 5 8.60 1.13 -20.96
CA HIS A 5 7.55 1.19 -19.96
C HIS A 5 6.91 -0.19 -19.91
N ALA A 6 7.28 -0.98 -18.89
CA ALA A 6 6.82 -2.34 -18.64
C ALA A 6 5.32 -2.37 -18.32
N SER A 7 4.49 -2.22 -19.34
CA SER A 7 3.04 -2.39 -19.26
C SER A 7 2.63 -3.66 -19.98
N ALA A 8 1.56 -4.31 -19.53
CA ALA A 8 1.02 -5.50 -20.20
C ALA A 8 0.70 -5.23 -21.68
N SER A 9 0.31 -3.99 -22.02
CA SER A 9 0.10 -3.56 -23.41
C SER A 9 1.41 -3.55 -24.21
N ALA A 10 2.48 -2.97 -23.65
CA ALA A 10 3.78 -2.90 -24.31
C ALA A 10 4.38 -4.31 -24.50
N TYR A 11 4.21 -5.19 -23.52
CA TYR A 11 4.61 -6.60 -23.67
C TYR A 11 3.80 -7.31 -24.76
N ALA A 12 2.47 -7.16 -24.77
CA ALA A 12 1.64 -7.75 -25.82
C ALA A 12 2.05 -7.25 -27.22
N GLU A 13 2.25 -5.94 -27.37
CA GLU A 13 2.71 -5.34 -28.63
C GLU A 13 4.09 -5.87 -29.04
N PHE A 14 5.06 -5.90 -28.12
CA PHE A 14 6.39 -6.44 -28.38
C PHE A 14 6.34 -7.89 -28.87
N TRP A 15 5.60 -8.75 -28.17
CA TRP A 15 5.47 -10.16 -28.52
C TRP A 15 4.79 -10.35 -29.88
N ASN A 16 3.71 -9.63 -30.14
CA ASN A 16 3.00 -9.73 -31.41
C ASN A 16 3.83 -9.18 -32.58
N ASN A 17 4.58 -8.10 -32.39
CA ASN A 17 5.44 -7.53 -33.43
C ASN A 17 6.66 -8.41 -33.72
N THR A 18 7.18 -9.10 -32.70
CA THR A 18 8.41 -9.90 -32.82
C THR A 18 8.12 -11.32 -33.28
N TYR A 19 7.03 -11.93 -32.79
CA TYR A 19 6.75 -13.36 -32.96
C TYR A 19 5.30 -13.65 -33.44
N GLY A 20 4.44 -12.64 -33.54
CA GLY A 20 3.07 -12.81 -33.96
C GLY A 20 2.96 -13.23 -35.43
N ILE A 21 2.04 -14.16 -35.71
CA ILE A 21 1.62 -14.53 -37.07
C ILE A 21 0.13 -14.30 -37.20
N ALA A 22 -0.42 -14.31 -38.41
CA ALA A 22 -1.84 -14.01 -38.67
C ALA A 22 -2.83 -14.87 -37.84
N THR A 23 -2.40 -16.04 -37.36
CA THR A 23 -3.19 -16.98 -36.56
C THR A 23 -2.86 -16.98 -35.05
N ILE A 24 -1.75 -16.37 -34.63
CA ILE A 24 -1.29 -16.37 -33.23
C ILE A 24 -1.07 -14.93 -32.79
N PHE A 25 -1.96 -14.47 -31.92
CA PHE A 25 -1.94 -13.12 -31.36
C PHE A 25 -2.16 -13.21 -29.85
N ILE A 26 -1.30 -12.53 -29.09
CA ILE A 26 -1.38 -12.44 -27.64
C ILE A 26 -2.06 -11.13 -27.26
N SER A 27 -3.18 -11.22 -26.57
CA SER A 27 -3.88 -10.07 -26.01
C SER A 27 -3.22 -9.58 -24.72
N ARG A 28 -3.47 -8.31 -24.38
CA ARG A 28 -3.10 -7.74 -23.08
C ARG A 28 -3.64 -8.57 -21.89
N ALA A 29 -4.83 -9.15 -22.04
CA ALA A 29 -5.44 -9.96 -21.00
C ALA A 29 -4.66 -11.26 -20.76
N GLN A 30 -4.17 -11.91 -21.83
CA GLN A 30 -3.34 -13.10 -21.73
C GLN A 30 -1.97 -12.80 -21.09
N VAL A 31 -1.35 -11.66 -21.42
CA VAL A 31 -0.11 -11.21 -20.75
C VAL A 31 -0.35 -11.02 -19.24
N TRP A 32 -1.46 -10.38 -18.87
CA TRP A 32 -1.80 -10.17 -17.46
C TRP A 32 -2.06 -11.49 -16.73
N GLN A 33 -2.79 -12.41 -17.37
CA GLN A 33 -3.04 -13.73 -16.83
C GLN A 33 -1.74 -14.52 -16.60
N ALA A 34 -0.85 -14.54 -17.59
CA ALA A 34 0.45 -15.21 -17.47
C ALA A 34 1.31 -14.61 -16.36
N PHE A 35 1.36 -13.28 -16.27
CA PHE A 35 2.09 -12.59 -15.21
C PHE A 35 1.57 -12.95 -13.81
N VAL A 36 0.25 -12.93 -13.63
CA VAL A 36 -0.38 -13.27 -12.34
C VAL A 36 -0.12 -14.73 -11.96
N GLN A 37 -0.34 -15.67 -12.90
CA GLN A 37 -0.12 -17.08 -12.65
C GLN A 37 1.35 -17.39 -12.34
N GLU A 38 2.29 -16.83 -13.12
CA GLU A 38 3.72 -17.03 -12.88
C GLU A 38 4.16 -16.43 -11.54
N SER A 39 3.63 -15.26 -11.17
CA SER A 39 3.91 -14.66 -9.87
C SER A 39 3.40 -15.55 -8.73
N ILE A 40 2.20 -16.11 -8.86
CA ILE A 40 1.62 -17.06 -7.90
C ILE A 40 2.48 -18.31 -7.80
N CYS A 41 2.86 -18.92 -8.92
CA CYS A 41 3.73 -20.11 -8.94
C CYS A 41 5.10 -19.84 -8.33
N THR A 42 5.69 -18.67 -8.62
CA THR A 42 6.98 -18.25 -8.03
C THR A 42 6.85 -18.13 -6.51
N ILE A 43 5.82 -17.43 -6.02
CA ILE A 43 5.58 -17.27 -4.58
C ILE A 43 5.32 -18.63 -3.91
N ALA A 44 4.51 -19.49 -4.52
CA ALA A 44 4.22 -20.83 -4.01
C ALA A 44 5.51 -21.67 -3.91
N GLY A 45 6.34 -21.65 -4.96
CA GLY A 45 7.61 -22.36 -5.01
C GLY A 45 8.61 -21.89 -3.95
N GLU A 46 8.78 -20.57 -3.79
CA GLU A 46 9.65 -19.98 -2.76
C GLU A 46 9.12 -20.26 -1.34
N SER A 47 7.80 -20.28 -1.17
CA SER A 47 7.16 -20.67 0.10
C SER A 47 7.13 -22.18 0.33
N GLN A 48 7.68 -23.00 -0.58
CA GLN A 48 7.64 -24.47 -0.54
C GLN A 48 6.22 -25.01 -0.33
N PHE A 49 5.23 -24.33 -0.91
CA PHE A 49 3.82 -24.64 -0.79
C PHE A 49 3.28 -25.11 -2.12
N ASP A 50 2.68 -26.30 -2.15
CA ASP A 50 2.02 -26.83 -3.34
C ASP A 50 0.61 -26.24 -3.44
N LEU A 51 0.46 -25.17 -4.23
CA LEU A 51 -0.81 -24.47 -4.37
C LEU A 51 -1.72 -25.20 -5.34
N GLU A 52 -2.80 -25.76 -4.82
CA GLU A 52 -3.92 -26.28 -5.61
C GLU A 52 -5.06 -25.25 -5.67
N LEU A 53 -5.54 -24.96 -6.89
CA LEU A 53 -6.67 -24.06 -7.14
C LEU A 53 -7.78 -24.80 -7.89
N GLY A 54 -9.02 -24.30 -7.80
CA GLY A 54 -10.14 -24.83 -8.58
C GLY A 54 -9.90 -24.77 -10.10
N ASP A 55 -10.39 -25.77 -10.83
CA ASP A 55 -10.30 -25.77 -12.30
C ASP A 55 -11.26 -24.73 -12.92
N GLY A 56 -10.85 -24.13 -14.04
CA GLY A 56 -11.68 -23.20 -14.81
C GLY A 56 -11.99 -21.85 -14.14
N LEU A 57 -11.29 -21.48 -13.06
CA LEU A 57 -11.48 -20.21 -12.38
C LEU A 57 -11.14 -19.01 -13.28
N ASN A 58 -11.94 -17.94 -13.16
CA ASN A 58 -11.55 -16.67 -13.78
C ASN A 58 -10.41 -16.03 -12.98
N ILE A 59 -9.73 -15.04 -13.59
CA ILE A 59 -8.54 -14.43 -12.98
C ILE A 59 -8.80 -13.78 -11.61
N LYS A 60 -10.01 -13.25 -11.37
CA LYS A 60 -10.37 -12.66 -10.08
C LYS A 60 -10.37 -13.75 -9.01
N ASP A 61 -11.05 -14.86 -9.27
CA ASP A 61 -11.17 -15.96 -8.33
C ASP A 61 -9.82 -16.64 -8.09
N VAL A 62 -9.01 -16.83 -9.15
CA VAL A 62 -7.61 -17.29 -9.02
C VAL A 62 -6.82 -16.40 -8.06
N THR A 63 -6.88 -15.08 -8.23
CA THR A 63 -6.15 -14.16 -7.32
C THR A 63 -6.70 -14.19 -5.89
N THR A 64 -8.01 -14.35 -5.72
CA THR A 64 -8.64 -14.41 -4.40
C THR A 64 -8.24 -15.69 -3.67
N GLU A 65 -8.34 -16.85 -4.30
CA GLU A 65 -7.94 -18.13 -3.71
C GLU A 65 -6.43 -18.18 -3.45
N ALA A 66 -5.61 -17.73 -4.41
CA ALA A 66 -4.16 -17.67 -4.20
C ALA A 66 -3.80 -16.75 -3.02
N PHE A 67 -4.46 -15.59 -2.88
CA PHE A 67 -4.23 -14.70 -1.74
C PHE A 67 -4.70 -15.31 -0.41
N GLN A 68 -5.79 -16.08 -0.38
CA GLN A 68 -6.22 -16.77 0.83
C GLN A 68 -5.20 -17.82 1.31
N ASN A 69 -4.53 -18.49 0.38
CA ASN A 69 -3.53 -19.53 0.69
C ASN A 69 -2.14 -18.95 0.96
N LEU A 70 -1.69 -17.99 0.13
CA LEU A 70 -0.31 -17.48 0.12
C LEU A 70 -0.16 -16.07 0.71
N GLY A 71 -1.27 -15.37 0.94
CA GLY A 71 -1.23 -13.94 1.26
C GLY A 71 -0.68 -13.63 2.64
N GLU A 72 -0.78 -14.56 3.60
CA GLU A 72 -0.18 -14.48 4.95
C GLU A 72 -0.32 -13.11 5.64
N ASN A 73 -1.50 -12.50 5.58
CA ASN A 73 -1.76 -11.15 6.11
C ASN A 73 -0.74 -10.09 5.64
N GLY A 74 -0.19 -10.27 4.45
CA GLY A 74 0.77 -9.39 3.81
C GLY A 74 2.24 -9.68 4.11
N ILE A 75 2.57 -10.75 4.84
CA ILE A 75 3.97 -11.18 5.02
C ILE A 75 4.48 -11.88 3.76
N ILE A 76 5.67 -11.51 3.29
CA ILE A 76 6.31 -12.12 2.12
C ILE A 76 7.41 -13.07 2.61
N ARG A 77 7.10 -14.37 2.67
CA ARG A 77 8.02 -15.41 3.19
C ARG A 77 9.37 -15.45 2.50
N ALA A 78 9.41 -15.24 1.19
CA ALA A 78 10.65 -15.18 0.42
C ALA A 78 11.60 -14.05 0.89
N ALA A 79 11.06 -13.03 1.55
CA ALA A 79 11.82 -11.92 2.12
C ALA A 79 12.00 -12.04 3.64
N ASP A 80 11.41 -13.05 4.29
CA ASP A 80 11.58 -13.26 5.72
C ASP A 80 13.06 -13.51 6.04
N LYS A 81 13.55 -12.86 7.10
CA LYS A 81 14.96 -12.89 7.51
C LYS A 81 15.95 -12.49 6.40
N HIS A 82 15.53 -11.66 5.44
CA HIS A 82 16.40 -11.15 4.38
C HIS A 82 17.73 -10.65 4.94
N SER A 83 18.83 -11.15 4.37
CA SER A 83 20.19 -10.72 4.69
C SER A 83 20.96 -10.52 3.40
N CYS A 84 21.53 -9.33 3.24
CA CYS A 84 22.40 -8.98 2.13
C CYS A 84 23.47 -8.01 2.63
N SER A 85 24.48 -7.75 1.82
CA SER A 85 25.57 -6.84 2.18
C SER A 85 25.14 -5.41 2.47
N GLU A 86 23.97 -4.99 1.98
CA GLU A 86 23.40 -3.65 2.25
C GLU A 86 22.56 -3.62 3.52
N CYS A 87 21.94 -4.73 3.91
CA CYS A 87 20.99 -4.82 5.02
C CYS A 87 21.60 -5.37 6.31
N THR A 88 22.76 -6.02 6.25
CA THR A 88 23.38 -6.69 7.38
C THR A 88 24.72 -6.06 7.71
N HIS A 89 24.78 -5.34 8.83
CA HIS A 89 25.97 -4.60 9.26
C HIS A 89 26.51 -5.14 10.58
N VAL A 90 27.84 -5.16 10.71
CA VAL A 90 28.49 -5.48 11.99
C VAL A 90 28.22 -4.33 12.96
N PHE A 91 27.72 -4.67 14.15
CA PHE A 91 27.49 -3.72 15.23
C PHE A 91 28.82 -3.09 15.67
N LYS A 92 28.95 -1.78 15.47
CA LYS A 92 30.11 -1.01 15.95
C LYS A 92 29.79 -0.41 17.31
N ARG A 93 30.39 -0.94 18.38
CA ARG A 93 30.29 -0.35 19.72
C ARG A 93 31.12 0.93 19.75
N SER A 94 30.49 2.10 19.58
CA SER A 94 31.16 3.39 19.72
C SER A 94 31.60 3.57 21.18
N GLY A 95 32.92 3.47 21.44
CA GLY A 95 33.49 3.67 22.77
C GLY A 95 34.80 2.92 23.09
N GLY A 96 35.34 2.10 22.18
CA GLY A 96 36.68 1.55 22.33
C GLY A 96 37.68 2.34 21.48
N THR A 97 38.61 3.03 22.14
CA THR A 97 39.84 3.57 21.55
C THR A 97 40.39 2.60 20.49
N SER A 98 40.81 3.12 19.34
CA SER A 98 41.56 2.40 18.31
C SER A 98 42.86 1.82 18.87
N SER A 99 42.75 0.74 19.64
CA SER A 99 43.86 -0.14 19.98
C SER A 99 43.97 -1.13 18.83
N LYS A 100 44.82 -0.79 17.85
CA LYS A 100 45.51 -1.81 17.08
C LYS A 100 46.11 -2.80 18.11
N PHE A 101 45.98 -4.10 17.83
CA PHE A 101 46.39 -5.23 18.68
C PHE A 101 45.36 -5.67 19.74
N ILE A 102 44.38 -6.50 19.34
CA ILE A 102 43.92 -7.65 20.14
C ILE A 102 43.65 -8.82 19.19
N ASP A 103 44.07 -9.98 19.68
CA ASP A 103 44.11 -11.32 19.13
C ASP A 103 42.85 -11.81 18.41
N ALA A 104 43.08 -12.67 17.42
CA ALA A 104 42.07 -13.46 16.75
C ALA A 104 41.57 -14.58 17.68
N SER A 105 40.65 -14.25 18.60
CA SER A 105 39.89 -15.26 19.34
C SER A 105 38.46 -14.78 19.61
N SER A 106 37.55 -15.23 18.74
CA SER A 106 36.13 -15.50 19.03
C SER A 106 35.33 -14.43 19.81
N GLU A 107 35.30 -13.18 19.35
CA GLU A 107 34.11 -12.35 19.58
C GLU A 107 33.19 -12.52 18.38
N GLU A 108 32.03 -13.16 18.58
CA GLU A 108 30.98 -13.22 17.56
C GLU A 108 30.65 -11.79 17.14
N ASN A 109 30.94 -11.44 15.88
CA ASN A 109 30.47 -10.20 15.29
C ASN A 109 28.95 -10.18 15.40
N LYS A 110 28.42 -9.37 16.33
CA LYS A 110 26.97 -9.15 16.42
C LYS A 110 26.55 -8.33 15.21
N TYR A 111 25.60 -8.86 14.44
CA TYR A 111 25.02 -8.15 13.33
C TYR A 111 23.75 -7.43 13.78
N VAL A 112 23.48 -6.27 13.18
CA VAL A 112 22.23 -5.54 13.37
C VAL A 112 21.36 -5.56 12.13
N LYS A 113 20.05 -5.52 12.36
CA LYS A 113 19.02 -5.46 11.34
C LYS A 113 18.21 -4.18 11.48
N MET A 114 17.90 -3.59 10.34
CA MET A 114 17.06 -2.41 10.23
C MET A 114 15.91 -2.71 9.28
N VAL A 115 14.76 -2.11 9.55
CA VAL A 115 13.65 -2.03 8.60
C VAL A 115 13.21 -0.60 8.42
N VAL A 116 12.65 -0.31 7.25
CA VAL A 116 12.09 0.99 6.88
C VAL A 116 10.60 0.80 6.65
N LEU A 117 9.79 1.66 7.26
CA LEU A 117 8.36 1.74 6.98
C LEU A 117 8.09 2.92 6.06
N ASP A 118 7.31 2.67 5.02
CA ASP A 118 6.88 3.69 4.08
C ASP A 118 5.48 3.41 3.53
N GLY A 119 4.70 4.49 3.40
CA GLY A 119 3.31 4.49 2.97
C GLY A 119 3.18 4.87 1.49
N ILE A 120 2.77 3.91 0.66
CA ILE A 120 2.50 4.16 -0.76
C ILE A 120 1.07 4.70 -0.91
N VAL A 121 0.94 5.99 -1.23
CA VAL A 121 -0.34 6.71 -1.45
C VAL A 121 -0.93 6.39 -2.83
N MET A 122 -1.09 5.10 -3.13
CA MET A 122 -1.80 4.56 -4.30
C MET A 122 -2.70 3.41 -3.88
N GLY A 123 -3.48 3.63 -2.83
CA GLY A 123 -4.34 2.62 -2.23
C GLY A 123 -5.38 2.05 -3.20
N PRO A 124 -5.65 0.73 -3.16
CA PRO A 124 -6.79 0.13 -3.85
C PRO A 124 -8.12 0.82 -3.49
N THR A 125 -9.15 0.58 -4.30
CA THR A 125 -10.50 1.07 -4.00
C THR A 125 -11.32 0.02 -3.28
N HIS A 126 -12.13 0.41 -2.31
CA HIS A 126 -13.09 -0.44 -1.60
C HIS A 126 -14.48 0.20 -1.58
N CYS A 127 -15.46 -0.52 -1.02
CA CYS A 127 -16.84 -0.08 -0.93
C CYS A 127 -16.97 1.35 -0.36
N ALA A 128 -17.80 2.18 -1.00
CA ALA A 128 -18.08 3.55 -0.60
C ALA A 128 -18.89 3.66 0.69
N PHE A 129 -19.71 2.64 0.99
CA PHE A 129 -20.53 2.60 2.19
C PHE A 129 -19.69 2.67 3.47
N ASP A 130 -20.24 3.31 4.50
CA ASP A 130 -19.52 3.60 5.74
C ASP A 130 -18.97 2.36 6.41
N ASN A 131 -17.70 2.46 6.83
CA ASN A 131 -16.97 1.41 7.52
C ASN A 131 -16.89 0.07 6.73
N CYS A 132 -17.20 0.06 5.44
CA CYS A 132 -17.14 -1.16 4.63
C CYS A 132 -15.82 -1.25 3.86
N LEU A 133 -15.02 -2.27 4.18
CA LEU A 133 -13.76 -2.57 3.51
C LEU A 133 -13.88 -3.68 2.46
N ASN A 134 -15.10 -4.13 2.17
CA ASN A 134 -15.31 -5.18 1.18
C ASN A 134 -14.94 -4.68 -0.22
N ASP A 135 -14.44 -5.62 -1.04
CA ASP A 135 -14.10 -5.37 -2.42
C ASP A 135 -15.32 -4.92 -3.24
N LEU A 136 -15.05 -4.11 -4.26
CA LEU A 136 -16.08 -3.64 -5.17
C LEU A 136 -16.64 -4.81 -6.00
N SER A 137 -17.97 -4.80 -6.18
CA SER A 137 -18.64 -5.73 -7.10
C SER A 137 -18.13 -5.54 -8.53
N ASN A 138 -17.95 -4.28 -8.92
CA ASN A 138 -17.42 -3.87 -10.20
C ASN A 138 -16.38 -2.75 -10.03
N SER A 139 -15.10 -3.10 -10.19
CA SER A 139 -14.00 -2.14 -10.17
C SER A 139 -13.97 -1.20 -11.39
N ARG A 140 -14.75 -1.48 -12.44
CA ARG A 140 -14.88 -0.64 -13.65
C ARG A 140 -16.01 0.37 -13.52
N GLY A 141 -15.94 1.21 -12.49
CA GLY A 141 -16.84 2.33 -12.27
C GLY A 141 -18.01 2.08 -11.31
N GLY A 142 -18.03 0.93 -10.62
CA GLY A 142 -18.88 0.74 -9.45
C GLY A 142 -18.29 1.38 -8.19
N SER A 143 -19.14 1.66 -7.21
CA SER A 143 -18.74 2.25 -5.93
C SER A 143 -19.09 1.39 -4.72
N LEU A 144 -19.80 0.27 -4.89
CA LEU A 144 -20.30 -0.58 -3.81
C LEU A 144 -19.79 -2.03 -3.95
N CYS A 145 -19.70 -2.73 -2.82
CA CYS A 145 -19.54 -4.18 -2.79
C CYS A 145 -20.85 -4.89 -3.13
N ASP A 146 -20.81 -6.22 -3.36
CA ASP A 146 -22.01 -6.99 -3.74
C ASP A 146 -23.16 -6.84 -2.75
N GLN A 147 -22.87 -6.89 -1.44
CA GLN A 147 -23.88 -6.75 -0.39
C GLN A 147 -24.59 -5.38 -0.45
N HIS A 148 -23.81 -4.29 -0.51
CA HIS A 148 -24.38 -2.94 -0.56
C HIS A 148 -24.99 -2.62 -1.92
N HIS A 149 -24.51 -3.23 -2.99
CA HIS A 149 -25.12 -3.12 -4.30
C HIS A 149 -26.54 -3.69 -4.31
N VAL A 150 -26.78 -4.80 -3.61
CA VAL A 150 -28.12 -5.40 -3.45
C VAL A 150 -28.98 -4.57 -2.48
N SER A 151 -28.48 -4.22 -1.30
CA SER A 151 -29.29 -3.52 -0.30
C SER A 151 -29.67 -2.09 -0.70
N LEU A 152 -28.81 -1.39 -1.45
CA LEU A 152 -29.04 -0.04 -1.95
C LEU A 152 -29.52 -0.01 -3.42
N ALA A 153 -29.86 -1.16 -3.99
CA ALA A 153 -30.20 -1.31 -5.42
C ALA A 153 -31.34 -0.40 -5.90
N SER A 154 -32.26 0.03 -5.03
CA SER A 154 -33.39 0.89 -5.39
C SER A 154 -33.32 2.29 -4.80
N TYR A 155 -32.29 2.59 -4.00
CA TYR A 155 -32.22 3.81 -3.19
C TYR A 155 -31.22 4.81 -3.73
N CYS A 156 -31.46 6.08 -3.41
CA CYS A 156 -30.53 7.16 -3.68
C CYS A 156 -29.21 6.92 -2.94
N LEU A 157 -28.08 7.10 -3.62
CA LEU A 157 -26.75 6.96 -3.01
C LEU A 157 -26.24 8.27 -2.38
N VAL A 158 -27.09 9.28 -2.23
CA VAL A 158 -26.79 10.44 -1.37
C VAL A 158 -26.99 10.04 0.09
N ARG A 159 -26.08 10.45 0.97
CA ARG A 159 -26.17 10.10 2.39
C ARG A 159 -27.47 10.60 3.00
N ASN A 160 -28.05 9.79 3.89
CA ASN A 160 -29.28 10.10 4.60
C ASN A 160 -30.47 10.39 3.66
N CYS A 161 -30.50 9.78 2.47
CA CYS A 161 -31.60 9.91 1.52
C CYS A 161 -32.23 8.53 1.26
N ASP A 162 -33.48 8.37 1.69
CA ASP A 162 -34.25 7.12 1.52
C ASP A 162 -35.14 7.13 0.26
N ASN A 163 -35.04 8.17 -0.56
CA ASN A 163 -35.82 8.28 -1.79
C ASN A 163 -35.38 7.22 -2.80
N ARG A 164 -36.33 6.74 -3.62
CA ARG A 164 -36.03 5.79 -4.70
C ARG A 164 -35.17 6.48 -5.77
N ARG A 165 -34.14 5.78 -6.25
CA ARG A 165 -33.31 6.29 -7.35
C ARG A 165 -34.08 6.23 -8.67
N VAL A 166 -33.76 7.15 -9.58
CA VAL A 166 -34.26 7.12 -10.95
C VAL A 166 -33.52 6.03 -11.71
N ASP A 167 -34.24 5.24 -12.51
CA ASP A 167 -33.68 4.16 -13.31
C ASP A 167 -32.48 4.64 -14.16
N GLY A 168 -31.41 3.85 -14.17
CA GLY A 168 -30.16 4.20 -14.85
C GLY A 168 -29.31 5.27 -14.15
N THR A 169 -29.67 5.69 -12.94
CA THR A 169 -28.91 6.65 -12.13
C THR A 169 -28.64 6.14 -10.72
N SER A 170 -27.69 6.77 -10.02
CA SER A 170 -27.42 6.51 -8.61
C SER A 170 -28.15 7.46 -7.65
N ALA A 171 -29.06 8.31 -8.15
CA ALA A 171 -29.70 9.37 -7.36
C ALA A 171 -31.23 9.40 -7.54
N CYS A 172 -31.95 9.91 -6.56
CA CYS A 172 -33.39 10.18 -6.69
C CYS A 172 -33.67 11.40 -7.57
N GLN A 173 -34.95 11.74 -7.76
CA GLN A 173 -35.37 12.90 -8.56
C GLN A 173 -34.78 14.22 -8.01
N ASP A 174 -34.77 14.38 -6.68
CA ASP A 174 -34.29 15.60 -6.03
C ASP A 174 -32.76 15.77 -6.15
N HIS A 175 -32.04 14.65 -6.26
CA HIS A 175 -30.57 14.61 -6.30
C HIS A 175 -29.99 14.38 -7.70
N GLN A 176 -30.78 14.60 -8.76
CA GLN A 176 -30.30 14.48 -10.14
C GLN A 176 -29.23 15.52 -10.48
N ARG A 177 -29.24 16.69 -9.83
CA ARG A 177 -28.23 17.74 -10.07
C ARG A 177 -26.85 17.28 -9.61
N GLU A 178 -26.75 16.65 -8.45
CA GLU A 178 -25.55 16.08 -7.85
C GLU A 178 -25.02 14.96 -8.72
N TRP A 179 -25.89 14.05 -9.17
CA TRP A 179 -25.53 12.96 -10.08
C TRP A 179 -25.00 13.47 -11.42
N ASN A 180 -25.67 14.45 -12.04
CA ASN A 180 -25.23 15.03 -13.30
C ASN A 180 -23.90 15.77 -13.17
N THR A 181 -23.69 16.45 -12.04
CA THR A 181 -22.42 17.11 -11.71
C THR A 181 -21.31 16.08 -11.59
N PHE A 182 -21.53 15.01 -10.82
CA PHE A 182 -20.61 13.89 -10.70
C PHE A 182 -20.25 13.27 -12.07
N ARG A 183 -21.24 13.00 -12.93
CA ARG A 183 -21.02 12.41 -14.25
C ARG A 183 -20.11 13.29 -15.12
N LYS A 184 -20.34 14.61 -15.14
CA LYS A 184 -19.51 15.56 -15.90
C LYS A 184 -18.06 15.53 -15.40
N PHE A 185 -17.84 15.61 -14.08
CA PHE A 185 -16.49 15.63 -13.51
C PHE A 185 -15.76 14.28 -13.61
N SER A 186 -16.46 13.16 -13.45
CA SER A 186 -15.87 11.82 -13.54
C SER A 186 -15.33 11.53 -14.95
N GLN A 187 -16.04 11.98 -15.99
CA GLN A 187 -15.55 11.88 -17.38
C GLN A 187 -14.28 12.71 -17.63
N HIS A 188 -14.11 13.85 -16.96
CA HIS A 188 -12.92 14.70 -17.08
C HIS A 188 -11.72 14.20 -16.25
N ASN A 189 -11.96 13.66 -15.05
CA ASN A 189 -10.89 13.22 -14.14
C ASN A 189 -10.19 11.93 -14.59
N ILE A 190 -10.87 11.05 -15.33
CA ILE A 190 -10.24 9.85 -15.93
C ILE A 190 -9.11 10.25 -16.89
N ARG A 191 -9.25 11.37 -17.62
CA ARG A 191 -8.19 11.88 -18.49
C ARG A 191 -7.03 12.52 -17.71
N SER A 192 -7.33 13.35 -16.70
CA SER A 192 -6.30 14.07 -15.95
C SER A 192 -5.42 13.15 -15.08
N GLY A 193 -6.02 12.14 -14.43
CA GLY A 193 -5.29 11.19 -13.58
C GLY A 193 -4.29 10.31 -14.35
N ILE A 194 -4.63 9.91 -15.58
CA ILE A 194 -3.71 9.17 -16.47
C ILE A 194 -2.52 10.06 -16.87
N HIS A 195 -2.76 11.35 -17.14
CA HIS A 195 -1.68 12.29 -17.45
C HIS A 195 -0.76 12.56 -16.25
N GLN A 196 -1.30 12.56 -15.03
CA GLN A 196 -0.52 12.78 -13.81
C GLN A 196 0.34 11.55 -13.43
N MET A 197 -0.16 10.33 -13.66
CA MET A 197 0.59 9.09 -13.41
C MET A 197 1.73 8.84 -14.40
N LEU A 198 1.72 9.48 -15.56
CA LEU A 198 2.77 9.37 -16.59
C LEU A 198 3.86 10.45 -16.46
N GLN A 199 3.74 11.38 -15.50
CA GLN A 199 4.69 12.49 -15.33
C GLN A 199 5.91 12.06 -14.52
N ARG A 200 7.10 12.48 -14.98
CA ARG A 200 8.35 12.29 -14.26
C ARG A 200 8.48 13.30 -13.11
N PRO A 201 9.23 12.98 -12.04
CA PRO A 201 9.64 13.99 -11.07
C PRO A 201 10.39 15.12 -11.80
N ALA A 202 9.95 16.37 -11.62
CA ALA A 202 10.42 17.63 -12.22
C ALA A 202 9.71 18.16 -13.49
N GLU A 203 8.71 17.47 -14.06
CA GLU A 203 7.90 18.03 -15.17
C GLU A 203 6.66 18.78 -14.64
N SER A 204 6.77 20.11 -14.55
CA SER A 204 5.66 21.03 -14.26
C SER A 204 5.23 21.73 -15.55
N TYR A 205 3.96 21.58 -15.94
CA TYR A 205 3.38 22.27 -17.08
C TYR A 205 2.38 23.34 -16.63
N ALA A 206 2.34 24.48 -17.32
CA ALA A 206 1.52 25.65 -16.97
C ALA A 206 0.01 25.41 -16.91
N TRP A 207 -0.49 24.28 -17.42
CA TRP A 207 -1.91 23.88 -17.37
C TRP A 207 -2.25 23.01 -16.15
N GLN A 208 -1.28 22.63 -15.32
CA GLN A 208 -1.53 21.89 -14.08
C GLN A 208 -2.35 22.74 -13.10
N PRO A 209 -3.38 22.17 -12.44
CA PRO A 209 -4.09 22.86 -11.38
C PRO A 209 -3.12 23.21 -10.25
N THR A 210 -3.08 24.47 -9.84
CA THR A 210 -2.26 24.96 -8.72
C THR A 210 -2.62 24.34 -7.38
N SER A 211 -3.77 23.66 -7.32
CA SER A 211 -4.31 23.01 -6.14
C SER A 211 -4.10 21.50 -6.23
N ARG A 212 -3.17 20.96 -5.43
CA ARG A 212 -3.16 19.53 -5.09
C ARG A 212 -4.54 19.19 -4.52
N GLY A 213 -5.07 18.00 -4.84
CA GLY A 213 -6.37 17.55 -4.35
C GLY A 213 -6.49 17.62 -2.81
N PRO A 214 -7.69 17.40 -2.24
CA PRO A 214 -8.01 17.74 -0.85
C PRO A 214 -7.20 17.00 0.22
N ASN A 215 -6.34 16.05 -0.16
CA ASN A 215 -5.50 15.34 0.80
C ASN A 215 -4.16 16.09 0.99
N THR A 216 -4.24 17.21 1.70
CA THR A 216 -3.10 18.03 2.15
C THR A 216 -2.64 17.68 3.56
N GLN A 217 -2.92 16.47 4.05
CA GLN A 217 -2.37 16.07 5.34
C GLN A 217 -0.86 15.84 5.17
N ARG A 218 -0.05 16.65 5.85
CA ARG A 218 1.40 16.40 5.92
C ARG A 218 1.63 15.15 6.77
N HIS A 219 2.74 14.45 6.52
CA HIS A 219 3.11 13.24 7.26
C HIS A 219 3.13 13.44 8.79
N ASP A 220 3.41 14.67 9.24
CA ASP A 220 3.48 15.06 10.65
C ASP A 220 2.17 15.60 11.23
N ASP A 221 1.13 15.84 10.41
CA ASP A 221 -0.14 16.36 10.91
C ASP A 221 -0.90 15.23 11.65
N PRO A 222 -1.55 15.54 12.79
CA PRO A 222 -2.33 14.54 13.51
C PRO A 222 -3.35 13.90 12.57
N ALA A 223 -3.40 12.56 12.59
CA ALA A 223 -4.35 11.76 11.82
C ALA A 223 -5.78 12.22 12.14
N SER A 224 -6.34 13.06 11.28
CA SER A 224 -7.76 13.40 11.31
C SER A 224 -8.40 12.70 10.12
N ASP A 225 -9.42 11.88 10.41
CA ASP A 225 -10.17 11.21 9.36
C ASP A 225 -10.75 12.29 8.43
N PRO A 226 -10.52 12.20 7.10
CA PRO A 226 -11.10 13.15 6.18
C PRO A 226 -12.63 13.12 6.31
N PRO A 227 -13.30 14.27 6.15
CA PRO A 227 -14.75 14.30 6.22
C PRO A 227 -15.35 13.38 5.17
N LEU A 228 -16.37 12.63 5.57
CA LEU A 228 -17.04 11.68 4.68
C LEU A 228 -17.64 12.41 3.47
N PRO A 229 -17.47 11.90 2.24
CA PRO A 229 -18.09 12.48 1.06
C PRO A 229 -19.61 12.51 1.21
N PRO A 230 -20.35 13.50 0.68
CA PRO A 230 -21.81 13.60 0.89
C PRO A 230 -22.63 12.49 0.21
N ASN A 231 -22.00 11.64 -0.61
CA ASN A 231 -22.65 10.57 -1.37
C ASN A 231 -21.70 9.38 -1.57
N TYR A 232 -22.26 8.27 -2.03
CA TYR A 232 -21.55 7.03 -2.34
C TYR A 232 -21.33 6.84 -3.86
N PHE A 233 -21.24 7.91 -4.66
CA PHE A 233 -21.11 7.79 -6.12
C PHE A 233 -19.71 7.34 -6.56
N THR A 234 -18.70 7.56 -5.73
CA THR A 234 -17.30 7.16 -5.97
C THR A 234 -16.91 6.10 -4.94
N PRO A 235 -16.18 5.04 -5.33
CA PRO A 235 -15.64 4.13 -4.34
C PRO A 235 -14.71 4.83 -3.36
N SER A 236 -14.66 4.33 -2.13
CA SER A 236 -13.66 4.74 -1.15
C SER A 236 -12.28 4.22 -1.56
N ARG A 237 -11.22 4.87 -1.07
CA ARG A 237 -9.83 4.50 -1.33
C ARG A 237 -9.12 4.25 -0.03
N TYR A 238 -8.25 3.25 -0.01
CA TYR A 238 -7.27 3.13 1.06
C TYR A 238 -6.38 4.37 1.07
N TYR A 239 -6.07 4.87 2.26
CA TYR A 239 -5.17 6.00 2.47
C TYR A 239 -3.77 5.68 1.93
N CYS A 240 -3.20 4.56 2.37
CA CYS A 240 -1.94 4.04 1.86
C CYS A 240 -1.93 2.52 1.89
N VAL A 241 -1.00 1.96 1.10
CA VAL A 241 -0.44 0.64 1.36
C VAL A 241 0.85 0.87 2.14
N GLU A 242 0.85 0.48 3.40
CA GLU A 242 2.02 0.58 4.28
C GLU A 242 2.92 -0.64 4.05
N THR A 243 4.22 -0.40 3.91
CA THR A 243 5.20 -1.47 3.67
C THR A 243 6.25 -1.48 4.76
N ILE A 244 6.74 -2.67 5.11
CA ILE A 244 7.99 -2.87 5.85
C ILE A 244 9.00 -3.37 4.84
N CYS A 245 10.06 -2.60 4.63
CA CYS A 245 11.12 -2.90 3.68
C CYS A 245 12.46 -3.08 4.41
N ALA A 246 13.31 -3.94 3.89
CA ALA A 246 14.73 -3.92 4.20
C ALA A 246 15.39 -2.67 3.56
N PRO A 247 16.51 -2.17 4.08
CA PRO A 247 17.20 -1.00 3.52
C PRO A 247 17.56 -1.08 2.02
N CYS A 248 17.74 -2.29 1.48
CA CYS A 248 17.97 -2.53 0.05
C CYS A 248 16.71 -2.41 -0.83
N GLY A 249 15.53 -2.16 -0.24
CA GLY A 249 14.25 -2.05 -0.95
C GLY A 249 13.46 -3.35 -1.07
N VAL A 250 13.93 -4.47 -0.50
CA VAL A 250 13.16 -5.72 -0.44
C VAL A 250 11.98 -5.54 0.51
N ILE A 251 10.76 -5.74 0.01
CA ILE A 251 9.53 -5.69 0.81
C ILE A 251 9.43 -6.98 1.63
N ILE A 252 9.35 -6.84 2.96
CA ILE A 252 9.21 -7.94 3.92
C ILE A 252 7.73 -8.18 4.22
N ALA A 253 6.98 -7.12 4.45
CA ALA A 253 5.55 -7.20 4.72
C ALA A 253 4.83 -5.95 4.23
N TRP A 254 3.52 -6.05 4.04
CA TRP A 254 2.68 -4.92 3.70
C TRP A 254 1.30 -5.02 4.34
N THR A 255 0.62 -3.88 4.51
CA THR A 255 -0.77 -3.82 4.94
C THR A 255 -1.48 -2.64 4.30
N LYS A 256 -2.82 -2.62 4.34
CA LYS A 256 -3.60 -1.51 3.80
C LYS A 256 -4.21 -0.70 4.94
N PHE A 257 -3.93 0.59 4.98
CA PHE A 257 -4.58 1.50 5.92
C PHE A 257 -5.72 2.24 5.23
N ALA A 258 -6.95 1.96 5.66
CA ALA A 258 -8.14 2.44 4.97
C ALA A 258 -8.36 3.95 5.12
N ARG A 259 -8.08 4.51 6.30
CA ARG A 259 -8.44 5.89 6.64
C ARG A 259 -7.25 6.80 6.84
N SER A 260 -6.28 6.30 7.59
CA SER A 260 -5.11 7.05 7.99
C SER A 260 -3.98 6.10 8.33
N GLU A 261 -2.77 6.57 8.05
CA GLU A 261 -1.53 6.01 8.55
C GLU A 261 -1.28 6.49 9.99
N SER A 262 -2.18 6.08 10.89
CA SER A 262 -2.14 6.44 12.29
C SER A 262 -1.03 5.69 13.03
N THR A 263 -0.48 6.30 14.07
CA THR A 263 0.57 5.69 14.91
C THR A 263 0.14 4.37 15.54
N THR A 264 -1.15 4.22 15.88
CA THR A 264 -1.69 2.96 16.40
C THR A 264 -1.78 1.88 15.31
N ASN A 265 -2.18 2.23 14.08
CA ASN A 265 -2.18 1.29 12.96
C ASN A 265 -0.76 0.78 12.67
N ILE A 266 0.23 1.67 12.69
CA ILE A 266 1.66 1.32 12.53
C ILE A 266 2.11 0.36 13.63
N LEU A 267 1.83 0.65 14.90
CA LEU A 267 2.21 -0.23 16.02
C LEU A 267 1.55 -1.61 15.94
N ASN A 268 0.27 -1.66 15.56
CA ASN A 268 -0.45 -2.91 15.36
C ASN A 268 0.16 -3.72 14.20
N PHE A 269 0.52 -3.05 13.11
CA PHE A 269 1.17 -3.69 11.96
C PHE A 269 2.53 -4.26 12.35
N LEU A 270 3.39 -3.48 13.02
CA LEU A 270 4.66 -3.94 13.56
C LEU A 270 4.48 -5.16 14.49
N GLY A 271 3.49 -5.11 15.38
CA GLY A 271 3.19 -6.21 16.30
C GLY A 271 2.69 -7.48 15.59
N SER A 272 1.94 -7.33 14.48
CA SER A 272 1.48 -8.48 13.69
C SER A 272 2.61 -9.16 12.90
N VAL A 273 3.61 -8.38 12.44
CA VAL A 273 4.74 -8.91 11.66
C VAL A 273 5.84 -9.44 12.57
N TYR A 274 6.07 -8.81 13.72
CA TYR A 274 7.11 -9.17 14.68
C TYR A 274 6.56 -9.46 16.10
N PRO A 275 5.79 -10.55 16.26
CA PRO A 275 5.16 -10.88 17.54
C PRO A 275 6.20 -11.15 18.64
N ASP A 276 7.28 -11.86 18.30
CA ASP A 276 8.29 -12.35 19.24
C ASP A 276 9.53 -11.45 19.31
N GLU A 277 10.17 -11.36 20.49
CA GLU A 277 11.40 -10.57 20.69
C GLU A 277 12.52 -10.93 19.69
N GLU A 278 12.66 -12.21 19.34
CA GLU A 278 13.69 -12.72 18.42
C GLU A 278 13.45 -12.33 16.95
N SER A 279 12.20 -12.06 16.60
CA SER A 279 11.82 -11.67 15.23
C SER A 279 12.04 -10.18 14.97
N ARG A 280 12.09 -9.36 16.03
CA ARG A 280 12.08 -7.91 15.92
C ARG A 280 13.39 -7.37 15.36
N PRO A 281 13.34 -6.33 14.50
CA PRO A 281 14.53 -5.64 14.05
C PRO A 281 15.13 -4.78 15.17
N ASP A 282 16.45 -4.60 15.15
CA ASP A 282 17.15 -3.72 16.10
C ASP A 282 16.75 -2.26 15.88
N TYR A 283 16.51 -1.88 14.62
CA TYR A 283 16.18 -0.52 14.21
C TYR A 283 14.95 -0.46 13.31
N ILE A 284 14.05 0.47 13.61
CA ILE A 284 12.83 0.73 12.85
C ILE A 284 12.89 2.19 12.40
N CYS A 285 13.03 2.40 11.09
CA CYS A 285 13.03 3.72 10.49
C CYS A 285 11.64 4.04 9.93
N ILE A 286 11.10 5.19 10.31
CA ILE A 286 9.83 5.69 9.79
C ILE A 286 9.85 7.21 9.88
N ASP A 287 9.15 7.88 8.96
CA ASP A 287 9.08 9.34 8.93
C ASP A 287 8.58 9.92 10.26
N LYS A 288 7.50 9.38 10.84
CA LYS A 288 6.85 9.86 12.07
C LYS A 288 7.25 9.10 13.33
N ALA A 289 8.50 8.63 13.41
CA ALA A 289 8.94 7.72 14.47
C ALA A 289 8.77 8.32 15.88
N CYS A 290 8.95 9.64 16.03
CA CYS A 290 8.68 10.34 17.29
C CYS A 290 7.22 10.19 17.73
N GLN A 291 6.26 10.38 16.82
CA GLN A 291 4.83 10.27 17.14
C GLN A 291 4.45 8.82 17.46
N VAL A 292 5.03 7.85 16.74
CA VAL A 292 4.88 6.42 17.01
C VAL A 292 5.42 6.08 18.40
N LEU A 293 6.60 6.58 18.75
CA LEU A 293 7.21 6.39 20.06
C LEU A 293 6.37 7.03 21.17
N ALA A 294 5.89 8.27 20.97
CA ALA A 294 5.00 8.94 21.92
C ALA A 294 3.73 8.13 22.19
N THR A 295 3.15 7.58 21.12
CA THR A 295 1.97 6.70 21.21
C THR A 295 2.31 5.40 21.94
N ALA A 296 3.46 4.79 21.65
CA ALA A 296 3.91 3.55 22.26
C ALA A 296 4.16 3.69 23.77
N VAL A 297 4.74 4.83 24.20
CA VAL A 297 4.90 5.16 25.62
C VAL A 297 3.54 5.35 26.27
N THR A 298 2.65 6.11 25.62
CA THR A 298 1.32 6.43 26.16
C THR A 298 0.44 5.19 26.34
N ASN A 299 0.46 4.25 25.38
CA ASN A 299 -0.36 3.04 25.42
C ASN A 299 0.34 1.84 26.11
N GLY A 300 1.56 2.03 26.61
CA GLY A 300 2.35 1.01 27.31
C GLY A 300 3.07 -0.01 26.41
N SER A 301 2.84 -0.01 25.09
CA SER A 301 3.52 -0.94 24.17
C SER A 301 5.03 -0.72 24.11
N TRP A 302 5.53 0.46 24.49
CA TRP A 302 6.97 0.72 24.54
C TRP A 302 7.72 -0.23 25.47
N GLU A 303 7.10 -0.70 26.56
CA GLU A 303 7.72 -1.68 27.46
C GLU A 303 8.07 -2.99 26.74
N THR A 304 7.28 -3.35 25.73
CA THR A 304 7.50 -4.51 24.87
C THR A 304 8.62 -4.25 23.87
N TRP A 305 8.67 -3.06 23.26
CA TRP A 305 9.61 -2.76 22.16
C TRP A 305 11.00 -2.29 22.63
N LYS A 306 11.10 -1.62 23.78
CA LYS A 306 12.35 -0.97 24.23
C LYS A 306 13.52 -1.92 24.48
N ARG A 307 13.25 -3.22 24.66
CA ARG A 307 14.30 -4.23 24.88
C ARG A 307 15.01 -4.62 23.58
N THR A 308 14.31 -4.58 22.46
CA THR A 308 14.72 -5.19 21.19
C THR A 308 14.91 -4.16 20.08
N SER A 309 14.07 -3.14 20.02
CA SER A 309 14.04 -2.22 18.89
C SER A 309 14.30 -0.77 19.29
N ARG A 310 14.81 0.02 18.35
CA ARG A 310 14.99 1.46 18.44
C ARG A 310 14.26 2.11 17.28
N PHE A 311 13.42 3.09 17.56
CA PHE A 311 12.79 3.92 16.55
C PHE A 311 13.77 5.00 16.08
N ILE A 312 13.94 5.14 14.78
CA ILE A 312 14.79 6.13 14.13
C ILE A 312 13.92 6.98 13.21
N VAL A 313 14.16 8.29 13.23
CA VAL A 313 13.57 9.24 12.29
C VAL A 313 14.49 9.44 11.09
N ASP A 314 13.91 9.61 9.91
CA ASP A 314 14.70 10.01 8.73
C ASP A 314 15.31 11.41 8.93
N SER A 315 16.48 11.63 8.35
CA SER A 315 17.17 12.92 8.26
C SER A 315 16.31 14.06 7.71
N TYR A 316 15.34 13.76 6.82
CA TYR A 316 14.40 14.76 6.33
C TYR A 316 13.42 15.24 7.41
N HIS A 317 13.04 14.35 8.35
CA HIS A 317 12.14 14.65 9.46
C HIS A 317 12.74 15.68 10.42
N TYR A 318 14.06 15.67 10.63
CA TYR A 318 14.77 16.63 11.47
C TYR A 318 14.51 18.10 11.07
N ASN A 319 14.30 18.38 9.78
CA ASN A 319 14.05 19.74 9.30
C ASN A 319 12.64 20.26 9.60
N ASN A 320 11.68 19.38 9.89
CA ASN A 320 10.26 19.72 10.06
C ASN A 320 9.82 19.79 11.52
N HIS A 321 10.68 19.42 12.48
CA HIS A 321 10.34 19.46 13.90
C HIS A 321 10.22 20.88 14.46
N ARG A 322 9.30 20.99 15.43
CA ARG A 322 9.21 22.17 16.30
C ARG A 322 10.08 21.94 17.52
N VAL A 323 10.73 23.00 18.00
CA VAL A 323 11.56 23.04 19.24
C VAL A 323 10.81 22.51 20.48
N GLN A 324 9.47 22.45 20.43
CA GLN A 324 8.60 22.00 21.51
C GLN A 324 8.36 20.48 21.53
N ASP A 325 8.87 19.75 20.54
CA ASP A 325 8.77 18.29 20.47
C ASP A 325 9.88 17.65 21.31
N TYR A 326 9.70 17.66 22.64
CA TYR A 326 10.72 17.25 23.61
C TYR A 326 11.16 15.77 23.51
N LEU A 327 10.45 14.95 22.72
CA LEU A 327 10.74 13.53 22.58
C LEU A 327 11.80 13.21 21.51
N CYS A 328 12.11 14.14 20.59
CA CYS A 328 12.85 13.88 19.34
C CYS A 328 14.39 14.05 19.33
#